data_AF-A0A1S1GS07-F1
#
_entry.id   AF-A0A1S1GS07-F1
#
_cell.length_a   1.000
_cell.length_b   1.000
_cell.length_c   1.000
_cell.angle_alpha   90.00
_cell.angle_beta   90.00
_cell.angle_gamma   90.00
#
_symmetry.space_group_name_H-M   'P 1'
#
loop_
_entity.id
_entity.type
_entity.pdbx_description
1 polymer ?
#
loop_
_entity_poly.entity_id
_entity_poly.type
_entity_poly.pdbx_seq_one_letter_code
_entity_poly.pdbx_strand_id
1 'polypeptide(L)'
;MSSDKSKKMFKEKERLRELKERMRAETQDMVLDAKSRIKREERLIDEMLHEINQAGQGIEEAFEGEASEAAIKSIDKIKQNNKTLDTNFHSLLNTFEID
;
A
#
# COMPACT_ATOMS: atom_id res chain seq x y z
N MET A 1 -8.83 17.29 -53.68
CA MET A 1 -8.23 16.52 -52.56
C MET A 1 -9.24 16.51 -51.41
N SER A 2 -9.98 15.44 -51.08
CA SER A 2 -10.96 15.64 -49.98
C SER A 2 -11.53 14.43 -49.21
N SER A 3 -11.77 13.26 -49.82
CA SER A 3 -12.51 12.19 -49.12
C SER A 3 -11.62 11.19 -48.37
N ASP A 4 -10.61 10.63 -49.02
CA ASP A 4 -9.79 9.56 -48.44
C ASP A 4 -8.88 10.00 -47.30
N LYS A 5 -8.35 11.22 -47.38
CA LYS A 5 -7.50 11.78 -46.31
C LYS A 5 -8.33 12.00 -45.03
N SER A 6 -9.56 12.46 -45.18
CA SER A 6 -10.50 12.68 -44.07
C SER A 6 -10.95 11.36 -43.42
N LYS A 7 -11.26 10.34 -44.23
CA LYS A 7 -11.57 8.99 -43.72
C LYS A 7 -10.40 8.36 -42.98
N LYS A 8 -9.17 8.48 -43.49
CA LYS A 8 -7.95 8.00 -42.82
C LYS A 8 -7.72 8.73 -41.49
N MET A 9 -7.88 10.05 -41.46
CA MET A 9 -7.76 10.83 -40.21
C MET A 9 -8.82 10.43 -39.18
N PHE A 10 -10.06 10.18 -39.58
CA PHE A 10 -11.11 9.74 -38.67
C PHE A 10 -10.80 8.38 -38.05
N LYS A 11 -10.37 7.40 -38.87
CA LYS A 11 -9.96 6.08 -38.37
C LYS A 11 -8.77 6.16 -37.42
N GLU A 12 -7.78 7.01 -37.71
CA GLU A 12 -6.63 7.17 -36.81
C GLU A 12 -7.04 7.83 -35.50
N LYS A 13 -7.96 8.80 -35.50
CA LYS A 13 -8.50 9.39 -34.27
C LYS A 13 -9.22 8.36 -33.40
N GLU A 14 -10.05 7.51 -34.00
CA GLU A 14 -10.71 6.42 -33.26
C GLU A 14 -9.68 5.43 -32.69
N ARG A 15 -8.67 5.04 -33.47
CA ARG A 15 -7.60 4.16 -33.00
C ARG A 15 -6.85 4.76 -31.80
N LEU A 16 -6.53 6.05 -31.86
CA LEU A 16 -5.86 6.76 -30.77
C LEU A 16 -6.75 6.89 -29.54
N ARG A 17 -8.06 7.08 -29.71
CA ARG A 17 -9.03 7.10 -28.61
C ARG A 17 -9.10 5.75 -27.91
N GLU A 18 -9.23 4.66 -28.67
CA GLU A 18 -9.21 3.29 -28.13
C GLU A 18 -7.88 2.94 -27.46
N LEU A 19 -6.76 3.39 -28.02
CA LEU A 19 -5.45 3.21 -27.40
C LEU A 19 -5.38 3.95 -26.06
N LYS A 20 -5.84 5.21 -26.01
CA LYS A 20 -5.86 6.00 -24.78
C LYS A 20 -6.70 5.35 -23.68
N GLU A 21 -7.91 4.88 -24.01
CA GLU A 21 -8.77 4.19 -23.04
C GLU A 21 -8.15 2.89 -22.53
N ARG A 22 -7.52 2.09 -23.41
CA ARG A 22 -6.81 0.88 -22.98
C ARG A 22 -5.64 1.17 -22.06
N MET A 23 -4.81 2.17 -22.40
CA MET A 23 -3.69 2.59 -21.55
C MET A 23 -4.18 3.08 -20.18
N ARG A 24 -5.32 3.78 -20.14
CA ARG A 24 -5.93 4.23 -18.88
C ARG A 24 -6.40 3.05 -18.04
N ALA A 25 -7.08 2.07 -18.64
CA ALA A 25 -7.54 0.87 -17.95
C ALA A 25 -6.35 0.05 -17.40
N GLU A 26 -5.30 -0.15 -18.20
CA GLU A 26 -4.10 -0.86 -17.76
C GLU A 26 -3.39 -0.13 -16.61
N THR A 27 -3.31 1.20 -16.68
CA THR A 27 -2.77 2.02 -15.59
C THR A 27 -3.62 1.89 -14.32
N GLN A 28 -4.95 1.88 -14.47
CA GLN A 28 -5.88 1.66 -13.36
C GLN A 28 -5.66 0.30 -12.70
N ASP A 29 -5.55 -0.76 -13.48
CA ASP A 29 -5.32 -2.11 -12.98
C ASP A 29 -3.98 -2.22 -12.22
N MET A 30 -2.90 -1.63 -12.76
CA MET A 30 -1.60 -1.61 -12.09
C MET A 30 -1.65 -0.87 -10.74
N VAL A 31 -2.35 0.27 -10.69
CA VAL A 31 -2.50 1.03 -9.44
C VAL A 31 -3.34 0.26 -8.42
N LEU A 32 -4.41 -0.40 -8.85
CA LEU A 32 -5.25 -1.21 -7.97
C LEU A 32 -4.48 -2.42 -7.40
N ASP A 33 -3.67 -3.09 -8.22
CA ASP A 33 -2.79 -4.17 -7.75
C ASP A 33 -1.80 -3.67 -6.70
N ALA A 34 -1.11 -2.55 -6.98
CA ALA A 34 -0.18 -1.94 -6.03
C ALA A 34 -0.86 -1.58 -4.69
N LYS A 35 -2.04 -0.95 -4.73
CA LYS A 35 -2.84 -0.65 -3.54
C LYS A 35 -3.21 -1.92 -2.78
N SER A 36 -3.62 -2.98 -3.48
CA SER A 36 -3.97 -4.25 -2.84
C SER A 36 -2.78 -4.92 -2.17
N ARG A 37 -1.58 -4.82 -2.75
CA ARG A 37 -0.35 -5.36 -2.18
C ARG A 37 0.03 -4.60 -0.91
N ILE A 38 0.01 -3.27 -0.94
CA ILE A 38 0.28 -2.43 0.23
C ILE A 38 -0.67 -2.76 1.39
N LYS A 39 -1.98 -2.85 1.13
CA LYS A 39 -2.99 -3.24 2.14
C LYS A 39 -2.81 -4.66 2.70
N ARG A 40 -2.10 -5.54 1.99
CA ARG A 40 -1.80 -6.89 2.48
C ARG A 40 -0.60 -6.83 3.43
N GLU A 41 0.46 -6.12 3.05
CA GLU A 41 1.64 -5.93 3.88
C GLU A 41 1.29 -5.19 5.20
N GLU A 42 0.45 -4.16 5.12
CA GLU A 42 -0.08 -3.44 6.29
C GLU A 42 -0.74 -4.40 7.29
N ARG A 43 -1.63 -5.29 6.80
CA ARG A 43 -2.29 -6.31 7.65
C ARG A 43 -1.32 -7.31 8.26
N LEU A 44 -0.33 -7.77 7.50
CA LEU A 44 0.68 -8.71 8.01
C LEU A 44 1.50 -8.07 9.15
N ILE A 45 1.80 -6.77 9.03
CA ILE A 45 2.53 -6.04 10.07
C ILE A 45 1.67 -5.89 11.33
N ASP A 46 0.38 -5.61 11.20
CA ASP A 46 -0.55 -5.56 12.34
C ASP A 46 -0.67 -6.91 13.05
N GLU A 47 -0.72 -8.02 12.31
CA GLU A 47 -0.71 -9.37 12.86
C GLU A 47 0.58 -9.66 13.64
N MET A 48 1.76 -9.36 13.07
CA MET A 48 3.04 -9.50 13.74
C MET A 48 3.13 -8.67 15.03
N LEU A 49 2.60 -7.44 15.01
CA LEU A 49 2.52 -6.61 16.21
C LEU A 49 1.63 -7.23 17.28
N HIS A 50 0.50 -7.81 16.88
CA HIS A 50 -0.41 -8.45 17.81
C HIS A 50 0.31 -9.60 18.54
N GLU A 51 1.04 -10.44 17.81
CA GLU A 51 1.86 -11.52 18.37
C GLU A 51 2.96 -10.98 19.31
N ILE A 52 3.67 -9.92 18.92
CA ILE A 52 4.70 -9.28 19.76
C ILE A 52 4.10 -8.76 21.06
N ASN A 53 2.90 -8.16 21.00
CA ASN A 53 2.23 -7.66 22.20
C ASN A 53 1.81 -8.79 23.14
N GLN A 54 1.27 -9.88 22.60
CA GLN A 54 0.92 -11.06 23.40
C GLN A 54 2.15 -11.68 24.06
N ALA A 55 3.25 -11.83 23.31
CA ALA A 55 4.52 -12.31 23.86
C ALA A 55 5.05 -11.36 24.94
N GLY A 56 4.92 -10.05 24.74
CA GLY A 56 5.29 -9.02 25.71
C GLY A 56 4.57 -9.11 27.04
N GLN A 57 3.24 -9.32 27.01
CA GLN A 57 2.45 -9.56 28.22
C GLN A 57 2.91 -10.83 28.95
N GLY A 58 3.20 -11.90 28.21
CA GLY A 58 3.74 -13.13 28.80
C GLY A 58 5.12 -12.91 29.47
N ILE A 59 5.94 -12.00 28.96
CA ILE A 59 7.23 -11.63 29.58
C ILE A 59 7.02 -10.82 30.85
N GLU A 60 6.09 -9.87 30.85
CA GLU A 60 5.74 -9.04 32.01
C GLU A 60 5.21 -9.90 33.17
N GLU A 61 4.41 -10.93 32.86
CA GLU A 61 3.89 -11.89 33.84
C GLU A 61 4.95 -12.89 34.34
N ALA A 62 5.94 -13.25 33.50
CA ALA A 62 6.92 -14.30 33.81
C ALA A 62 8.23 -13.79 34.47
N PHE A 63 8.59 -12.51 34.29
CA PHE A 63 9.84 -11.95 34.78
C PHE A 63 9.64 -10.61 35.51
N GLU A 64 10.22 -10.49 36.71
CA GLU A 64 10.35 -9.23 37.45
C GLU A 64 11.78 -8.66 37.32
N GLY A 65 11.92 -7.33 37.31
CA GLY A 65 13.21 -6.63 37.35
C GLY A 65 13.72 -6.08 36.01
N GLU A 66 14.98 -5.66 35.97
CA GLU A 66 15.57 -4.87 34.87
C GLU A 66 15.48 -5.53 33.48
N ALA A 67 15.50 -6.87 33.41
CA ALA A 67 15.35 -7.60 32.15
C ALA A 67 13.93 -7.49 31.57
N SER A 68 12.90 -7.51 32.44
CA SER A 68 11.51 -7.31 32.05
C SER A 68 11.27 -5.88 31.58
N GLU A 69 11.82 -4.88 32.31
CA GLU A 69 11.76 -3.48 31.89
C GLU A 69 12.44 -3.23 30.54
N ALA A 70 13.59 -3.87 30.27
CA ALA A 70 14.30 -3.76 29.00
C ALA A 70 13.50 -4.38 27.84
N ALA A 71 12.83 -5.52 28.07
CA ALA A 71 11.93 -6.14 27.10
C ALA A 71 10.74 -5.23 26.78
N ILE A 72 10.08 -4.68 27.82
CA ILE A 72 8.94 -3.75 27.66
C ILE A 72 9.35 -2.50 26.87
N LYS A 73 10.48 -1.87 27.20
CA LYS A 73 11.00 -0.71 26.44
C LYS A 73 11.25 -1.06 24.96
N SER A 74 11.72 -2.26 24.69
CA SER A 74 11.96 -2.72 23.32
C SER A 74 10.66 -2.92 22.56
N ILE A 75 9.65 -3.52 23.21
CA ILE A 75 8.29 -3.67 22.67
C ILE A 75 7.66 -2.32 22.36
N ASP A 76 7.77 -1.35 23.26
CA ASP A 76 7.22 0.00 23.05
C ASP A 76 7.88 0.73 21.88
N LYS A 77 9.20 0.54 21.70
CA LYS A 77 9.91 1.06 20.53
C LYS A 77 9.41 0.43 19.22
N ILE A 78 9.13 -0.88 19.23
CA ILE A 78 8.53 -1.58 18.08
C ILE A 78 7.13 -0.99 17.77
N LYS A 79 6.29 -0.77 18.79
CA LYS A 79 4.97 -0.15 18.62
C LYS A 79 5.06 1.26 18.02
N GLN A 80 5.99 2.09 18.50
CA GLN A 80 6.19 3.44 17.95
C GLN A 80 6.59 3.40 16.48
N ASN A 81 7.57 2.55 16.13
CA ASN A 81 8.00 2.39 14.75
C ASN A 81 6.85 1.94 13.85
N ASN A 82 5.97 1.07 14.35
CA ASN A 82 4.83 0.65 13.53
C ASN A 82 3.81 1.77 13.29
N LYS A 83 3.51 2.62 14.28
CA LYS A 83 2.64 3.78 14.05
C LYS A 83 3.18 4.68 12.95
N THR A 84 4.51 4.82 12.87
CA THR A 84 5.15 5.54 11.76
C THR A 84 4.98 4.81 10.44
N LEU A 85 5.12 3.48 10.41
CA LEU A 85 4.91 2.68 9.20
C LEU A 85 3.46 2.74 8.70
N ASP A 86 2.48 2.59 9.59
CA ASP A 86 1.05 2.73 9.31
C ASP A 86 0.74 4.11 8.67
N THR A 87 1.25 5.18 9.28
CA THR A 87 1.12 6.53 8.73
C THR A 87 1.73 6.65 7.33
N ASN A 88 2.89 6.03 7.10
CA ASN A 88 3.55 6.02 5.79
C ASN A 88 2.76 5.22 4.75
N PHE A 89 2.17 4.07 5.12
CA PHE A 89 1.34 3.27 4.22
C PHE A 89 0.05 4.01 3.85
N HIS A 90 -0.64 4.61 4.82
CA HIS A 90 -1.80 5.45 4.56
C HIS A 90 -1.45 6.63 3.64
N SER A 91 -0.33 7.30 3.88
CA SER A 91 0.15 8.38 3.00
C SER A 91 0.41 7.87 1.57
N LEU A 92 1.11 6.74 1.43
CA LEU A 92 1.39 6.13 0.13
C LEU A 92 0.13 5.68 -0.60
N LEU A 93 -0.87 5.12 0.09
CA LEU A 93 -2.15 4.74 -0.53
C LEU A 93 -2.90 5.96 -1.08
N ASN A 94 -2.77 7.11 -0.41
CA ASN A 94 -3.40 8.36 -0.80
C ASN A 94 -2.69 9.06 -1.97
N THR A 95 -1.40 8.80 -2.24
CA THR A 95 -0.71 9.38 -3.40
C THR A 95 -1.10 8.71 -4.72
N PHE A 96 -1.65 7.50 -4.68
CA PHE A 96 -2.13 6.78 -5.85
C PHE A 96 -3.53 7.23 -6.32
N GLU A 97 -3.82 8.54 -6.31
CA GLU A 97 -5.03 9.07 -6.94
C GLU A 97 -5.00 8.78 -8.45
N ILE A 98 -6.14 8.32 -8.97
CA ILE A 98 -6.31 8.09 -10.40
C ILE A 98 -7.38 9.07 -10.86
N ASP A 99 -6.93 10.17 -11.47
CA ASP A 99 -7.80 11.14 -12.15
C ASP A 99 -8.45 10.58 -13.42
#